data_AF-A0A947CJK6-F1
#
_entry.id   AF-A0A947CJK6-F1
#
_cell.length_a   1.000
_cell.length_b   1.000
_cell.length_c   1.000
_cell.angle_alpha   90.00
_cell.angle_beta   90.00
_cell.angle_gamma   90.00
#
_symmetry.space_group_name_H-M   'P 1'
#
loop_
_entity.id
_entity.type
_entity.pdbx_description
1 polymer ?
#
loop_
_entity_poly.entity_id
_entity_poly.type
_entity_poly.pdbx_seq_one_letter_code
_entity_poly.pdbx_strand_id
1 'polypeptide(L)'
;MTNGLGNLQTTDVHDHAAEPHLEPPIRVKLINLAAVLIPFAGLVAAIALLWGVAFDWVHLLILGGMYLATAIGITIGYHRLFTHCSFKTSRPVVAILAALGSMAVEGPVLQWV
;
A
#
# COMPACT_ATOMS: atom_id res chain seq x y z
N MET A 1 -5.42 62.57 -14.55
CA MET A 1 -6.60 61.73 -14.23
C MET A 1 -7.01 61.09 -15.56
N THR A 2 -6.88 59.80 -15.85
CA THR A 2 -6.89 58.58 -15.04
C THR A 2 -5.99 57.51 -15.70
N ASN A 3 -4.82 57.24 -15.12
CA ASN A 3 -4.12 55.97 -15.33
C ASN A 3 -4.66 55.01 -14.27
N GLY A 4 -5.47 54.02 -14.68
CA GLY A 4 -6.10 53.11 -13.74
C GLY A 4 -6.64 51.86 -14.41
N LEU A 5 -5.95 50.75 -14.14
CA LEU A 5 -6.50 49.40 -13.97
C LEU A 5 -7.00 48.69 -15.24
N GLY A 6 -6.15 47.83 -15.80
CA GLY A 6 -6.57 46.84 -16.79
C GLY A 6 -5.66 45.62 -16.94
N ASN A 7 -4.73 45.35 -16.02
CA ASN A 7 -3.87 44.17 -16.11
C ASN A 7 -3.55 43.57 -14.74
N LEU A 8 -4.60 43.18 -14.02
CA LEU A 8 -4.49 42.25 -12.90
C LEU A 8 -5.16 40.96 -13.34
N GLN A 9 -4.48 39.83 -13.12
CA GLN A 9 -5.01 38.45 -13.17
C GLN A 9 -4.88 37.64 -14.48
N THR A 10 -3.65 37.28 -14.92
CA THR A 10 -3.45 36.03 -15.71
C THR A 10 -2.10 35.29 -15.52
N THR A 11 -1.18 35.67 -14.63
CA THR A 11 0.15 35.01 -14.54
C THR A 11 0.52 34.33 -13.22
N ASP A 12 -0.43 34.04 -12.32
CA ASP A 12 -0.10 33.43 -11.01
C ASP A 12 -0.61 31.99 -10.85
N VAL A 13 -0.79 31.25 -11.95
CA VAL A 13 -1.36 29.88 -11.87
C VAL A 13 -0.31 28.76 -11.89
N HIS A 14 0.90 28.96 -12.42
CA HIS A 14 1.95 27.93 -12.34
C HIS A 14 3.36 28.53 -12.28
N ASP A 15 3.62 29.36 -11.27
CA ASP A 15 4.98 29.57 -10.79
C ASP A 15 5.09 28.95 -9.39
N HIS A 16 4.88 27.61 -9.35
CA HIS A 16 5.46 26.83 -8.27
C HIS A 16 6.97 26.91 -8.49
N ALA A 17 7.59 27.98 -7.97
CA ALA A 17 9.02 28.03 -7.74
C ALA A 17 9.40 26.64 -7.23
N ALA A 18 10.25 25.92 -7.97
CA ALA A 18 10.62 24.57 -7.63
C ALA A 18 11.12 24.59 -6.18
N GLU A 19 10.25 24.17 -5.25
CA GLU A 19 10.57 24.07 -3.83
C GLU A 19 11.88 23.27 -3.78
N PRO A 20 12.98 23.82 -3.23
CA PRO A 20 14.23 23.08 -3.17
C PRO A 20 13.91 21.78 -2.42
N HIS A 21 14.02 20.64 -3.12
CA HIS A 21 13.84 19.33 -2.52
C HIS A 21 14.89 19.21 -1.41
N LEU A 22 14.47 19.49 -0.18
CA LEU A 22 15.33 19.44 0.98
C LEU A 22 15.74 17.97 1.15
N GLU A 23 16.90 17.62 0.61
CA GLU A 23 17.49 16.29 0.75
C GLU A 23 17.50 15.94 2.24
N PRO A 24 16.84 14.84 2.65
CA PRO A 24 16.73 14.55 4.06
C PRO A 24 18.14 14.31 4.62
N PRO A 25 18.46 14.83 5.82
CA PRO A 25 19.77 14.66 6.41
C PRO A 25 20.10 13.17 6.53
N ILE A 26 21.37 12.80 6.32
CA ILE A 26 21.83 11.39 6.28
C ILE A 26 21.32 10.59 7.50
N ARG A 27 21.23 11.22 8.67
CA ARG A 27 20.66 10.63 9.89
C ARG A 27 19.24 10.10 9.67
N VAL A 28 18.36 10.86 9.04
CA VAL A 28 16.97 10.45 8.76
C VAL A 28 16.93 9.31 7.75
N LYS A 29 17.77 9.37 6.70
CA LYS A 29 17.91 8.27 5.73
C LYS A 29 18.35 6.97 6.41
N LEU A 30 19.34 7.04 7.31
CA LEU A 30 19.81 5.89 8.09
C LEU A 30 18.75 5.35 9.05
N ILE A 31 18.01 6.23 9.74
CA ILE A 31 16.92 5.81 10.63
C ILE A 31 15.82 5.10 9.84
N ASN A 32 15.40 5.66 8.71
CA ASN A 32 14.38 5.04 7.87
C ASN A 32 14.85 3.70 7.32
N LEU A 33 16.10 3.62 6.85
CA LEU A 33 16.68 2.37 6.36
C LEU A 33 16.72 1.31 7.46
N ALA A 34 17.16 1.69 8.67
CA ALA A 34 17.18 0.80 9.82
C ALA A 34 15.77 0.35 10.22
N ALA A 35 14.80 1.28 10.29
CA ALA A 35 13.41 0.99 10.64
C ALA A 35 12.75 0.01 9.64
N VAL A 36 13.14 0.05 8.37
CA VAL A 36 12.68 -0.90 7.35
C VAL A 36 13.43 -2.22 7.47
N LEU A 37 14.76 -2.22 7.51
CA LEU A 37 15.55 -3.46 7.39
C LEU A 37 15.62 -4.29 8.67
N ILE A 38 15.66 -3.66 9.85
CA ILE A 38 15.81 -4.37 11.13
C ILE A 38 14.67 -5.37 11.37
N PRO A 39 13.38 -5.01 11.19
CA PRO A 39 12.29 -5.97 11.34
C PRO A 39 12.40 -7.19 10.42
N PHE A 40 12.77 -7.00 9.14
CA PHE A 40 12.94 -8.12 8.21
C PHE A 40 14.14 -9.00 8.57
N ALA A 41 15.26 -8.39 8.94
CA ALA A 41 16.43 -9.12 9.41
C ALA A 41 16.09 -9.93 10.69
N GLY A 42 15.35 -9.32 11.62
CA GLY A 42 14.85 -9.98 12.82
C GLY A 42 13.93 -11.16 12.52
N LEU A 43 13.00 -11.01 11.55
CA LEU A 43 12.14 -12.11 11.10
C LEU A 43 12.95 -13.27 10.53
N VAL A 44 13.91 -13.00 9.64
CA VAL A 44 14.78 -14.02 9.05
C VAL A 44 15.60 -14.73 10.12
N ALA A 45 16.18 -13.96 11.05
CA ALA A 45 16.93 -14.51 12.17
C ALA A 45 16.05 -15.37 13.07
N ALA A 46 14.82 -14.93 13.38
CA ALA A 46 13.87 -15.69 14.18
C ALA A 46 13.50 -17.03 13.50
N ILE A 47 13.20 -17.01 12.21
CA ILE A 47 12.91 -18.23 11.43
C ILE A 47 14.09 -19.20 11.49
N ALA A 48 15.32 -18.71 11.30
CA ALA A 48 16.52 -19.55 11.32
C ALA A 48 16.81 -20.12 12.71
N LEU A 49 16.69 -19.31 13.77
CA LEU A 49 17.00 -19.71 15.15
C LEU A 49 15.94 -20.64 15.75
N LEU A 50 14.67 -20.51 15.36
CA LEU A 50 13.56 -21.32 15.88
C LEU A 50 13.21 -22.52 14.99
N TRP A 51 13.99 -22.76 13.93
CA TRP A 51 13.73 -23.82 12.97
C TRP A 51 13.76 -25.21 13.62
N GLY A 52 12.70 -25.98 13.46
CA GLY A 52 12.54 -27.31 14.06
C GLY A 52 12.18 -27.32 15.55
N VAL A 53 12.13 -26.16 16.20
CA VAL A 53 11.69 -26.02 17.61
C VAL A 53 10.29 -25.42 17.67
N ALA A 54 10.10 -24.26 17.05
CA ALA A 54 8.84 -23.52 17.07
C ALA A 54 8.39 -23.05 15.68
N PHE A 55 9.22 -23.25 14.66
CA PHE A 55 8.91 -22.90 13.29
C PHE A 55 9.29 -24.05 12.34
N ASP A 56 8.44 -24.32 11.36
CA ASP A 56 8.62 -25.39 10.38
C ASP A 56 7.97 -25.05 9.03
N TRP A 57 7.97 -26.02 8.12
CA TRP A 57 7.38 -25.90 6.79
C TRP A 57 5.88 -25.59 6.78
N VAL A 58 5.10 -26.08 7.76
CA VAL A 58 3.66 -25.81 7.82
C VAL A 58 3.42 -24.32 8.05
N HIS A 59 4.22 -23.69 8.91
CA HIS A 59 4.14 -22.26 9.16
C HIS A 59 4.46 -21.44 7.91
N LEU A 60 5.48 -21.84 7.12
CA LEU A 60 5.78 -21.20 5.84
C LEU A 60 4.66 -21.37 4.82
N LEU A 61 4.07 -22.57 4.73
CA LEU A 61 2.99 -22.84 3.80
C LEU A 61 1.74 -22.03 4.14
N ILE A 62 1.39 -21.93 5.43
CA ILE A 62 0.28 -21.09 5.88
C ILE A 62 0.60 -19.63 5.60
N LEU A 63 1.80 -19.13 5.91
CA LEU A 63 2.21 -17.76 5.62
C LEU A 63 2.08 -17.45 4.13
N GLY A 64 2.69 -18.27 3.27
CA GLY A 64 2.68 -18.06 1.82
C GLY A 64 1.30 -18.23 1.19
N GLY A 65 0.55 -19.24 1.62
CA GLY A 65 -0.80 -19.51 1.14
C GLY A 65 -1.79 -18.40 1.51
N MET A 66 -1.76 -17.95 2.76
CA MET A 66 -2.60 -16.85 3.21
C MET A 66 -2.18 -15.52 2.57
N TYR A 67 -0.89 -15.27 2.41
CA TYR A 67 -0.40 -14.10 1.68
C TYR A 67 -0.95 -14.05 0.26
N LEU A 68 -0.86 -15.16 -0.49
CA LEU A 68 -1.37 -15.24 -1.85
C LEU A 68 -2.90 -15.10 -1.90
N ALA A 69 -3.62 -15.76 -1.00
CA ALA A 69 -5.08 -15.67 -0.94
C ALA A 69 -5.56 -14.23 -0.69
N THR A 70 -4.94 -13.53 0.25
CA THR A 70 -5.21 -12.12 0.56
C THR A 70 -4.83 -11.21 -0.61
N ALA A 71 -3.67 -11.44 -1.25
CA ALA A 71 -3.24 -10.69 -2.43
C ALA A 71 -4.20 -10.84 -3.61
N ILE A 72 -4.75 -12.05 -3.84
CA ILE A 72 -5.81 -12.30 -4.82
C ILE A 72 -7.09 -11.53 -4.43
N GLY A 73 -7.46 -11.55 -3.15
CA GLY A 73 -8.60 -10.80 -2.63
C GLY A 73 -8.52 -9.31 -2.92
N ILE A 74 -7.35 -8.68 -2.72
CA ILE A 74 -7.16 -7.27 -3.07
C ILE A 74 -7.14 -7.06 -4.59
N THR A 75 -6.29 -7.79 -5.31
CA THR A 75 -6.02 -7.47 -6.72
C THR A 75 -7.19 -7.84 -7.63
N ILE A 76 -7.87 -8.96 -7.38
CA ILE A 76 -9.01 -9.42 -8.17
C ILE A 76 -10.33 -8.91 -7.57
N GLY A 77 -10.47 -8.94 -6.24
CA GLY A 77 -11.65 -8.45 -5.53
C GLY A 77 -11.70 -6.92 -5.47
N TYR A 78 -10.94 -6.31 -4.56
CA TYR A 78 -10.99 -4.86 -4.31
C TYR A 78 -10.72 -4.06 -5.58
N HIS A 79 -9.59 -4.28 -6.23
CA HIS A 79 -9.16 -3.47 -7.36
C HIS A 79 -10.00 -3.71 -8.63
N ARG A 80 -10.12 -4.96 -9.10
CA ARG A 80 -10.75 -5.25 -10.40
C ARG A 80 -12.27 -5.36 -10.34
N LEU A 81 -12.80 -6.08 -9.35
CA LEU A 81 -14.23 -6.35 -9.24
C LEU A 81 -14.99 -5.21 -8.58
N PHE A 82 -14.50 -4.68 -7.45
CA PHE A 82 -15.21 -3.64 -6.69
C PHE A 82 -14.93 -2.23 -7.23
N THR A 83 -13.68 -1.80 -7.32
CA THR A 83 -13.32 -0.44 -7.77
C THR A 83 -13.54 -0.23 -9.27
N HIS A 84 -12.98 -1.11 -10.10
CA HIS A 84 -13.01 -0.91 -11.55
C HIS A 84 -14.14 -1.64 -12.26
N CYS A 85 -14.97 -2.41 -11.55
CA CYS A 85 -16.12 -3.14 -12.12
C CYS A 85 -15.81 -3.88 -13.44
N SER A 86 -14.60 -4.44 -13.58
CA SER A 86 -14.08 -4.95 -14.86
C SER A 86 -14.78 -6.21 -15.36
N PHE A 87 -15.44 -6.95 -14.47
CA PHE A 87 -16.22 -8.14 -14.81
C PHE A 87 -17.34 -8.38 -13.79
N LYS A 88 -18.29 -9.24 -14.15
CA LYS A 88 -19.35 -9.72 -13.26
C LYS A 88 -19.13 -11.20 -12.97
N THR A 89 -19.42 -11.62 -11.73
CA THR A 89 -19.28 -13.02 -11.30
C THR A 89 -20.43 -13.42 -10.38
N SER A 90 -20.50 -14.70 -10.03
CA SER A 90 -21.55 -15.25 -9.17
C SER A 90 -21.42 -14.74 -7.73
N ARG A 91 -22.56 -14.63 -7.02
CA ARG A 91 -22.62 -14.10 -5.63
C ARG A 91 -21.64 -14.80 -4.66
N PRO A 92 -21.43 -16.13 -4.72
CA PRO A 92 -20.43 -16.79 -3.88
C PRO A 92 -19.01 -16.30 -4.15
N VAL A 93 -18.63 -16.12 -5.41
CA VAL A 93 -17.29 -15.66 -5.78
C VAL A 93 -17.09 -14.21 -5.33
N VAL A 94 -18.11 -13.36 -5.48
CA VAL A 94 -18.08 -11.99 -4.95
C VAL A 94 -17.85 -12.00 -3.44
N ALA A 95 -18.57 -12.83 -2.69
CA ALA A 95 -18.44 -12.93 -1.24
C ALA A 95 -17.05 -13.45 -0.80
N ILE A 96 -16.51 -14.46 -1.49
CA ILE A 96 -15.17 -15.00 -1.22
C ILE A 96 -14.11 -13.93 -1.46
N LEU A 97 -14.17 -13.22 -2.59
CA LEU A 97 -13.21 -12.16 -2.90
C LEU A 97 -13.31 -10.98 -1.93
N ALA A 98 -14.53 -10.62 -1.48
CA ALA A 98 -14.72 -9.61 -0.44
C ALA A 98 -14.11 -10.04 0.89
N ALA A 99 -14.31 -11.29 1.30
CA ALA A 99 -13.75 -11.84 2.53
C ALA A 99 -12.21 -11.88 2.46
N LEU A 100 -11.64 -12.45 1.40
CA LEU A 100 -10.19 -12.51 1.20
C LEU A 100 -9.55 -11.12 1.12
N GLY A 101 -10.19 -10.17 0.44
CA GLY A 101 -9.72 -8.78 0.40
C GLY A 101 -9.78 -8.09 1.77
N SER A 102 -10.82 -8.38 2.58
CA SER A 102 -10.95 -7.83 3.93
C SER A 102 -9.85 -8.31 4.88
N MET A 103 -9.24 -9.48 4.62
CA MET A 103 -8.11 -10.00 5.41
C MET A 103 -6.83 -9.18 5.24
N ALA A 104 -6.76 -8.30 4.25
CA ALA A 104 -5.60 -7.43 4.03
C ALA A 104 -5.56 -6.21 4.94
N VAL A 105 -6.69 -5.86 5.57
CA VAL A 105 -6.77 -4.72 6.51
C VAL A 105 -6.53 -3.35 5.83
N GLU A 106 -6.73 -3.24 4.52
CA GLU A 106 -6.65 -1.98 3.74
C GLU A 106 -7.95 -1.14 3.78
N GLY A 107 -8.72 -1.28 4.87
CA GLY A 107 -10.01 -0.61 5.07
C GLY A 107 -11.24 -1.39 4.57
N PRO A 108 -12.46 -0.89 4.89
CA PRO A 108 -13.71 -1.55 4.54
C PRO A 108 -13.94 -1.62 3.02
N VAL A 109 -14.43 -2.76 2.51
CA VAL A 109 -14.74 -2.96 1.08
C VAL A 109 -15.67 -1.90 0.49
N LEU A 110 -16.57 -1.33 1.30
CA LEU A 110 -17.51 -0.29 0.88
C LEU A 110 -16.84 1.03 0.52
N GLN A 111 -15.61 1.28 1.00
CA GLN A 111 -14.82 2.46 0.64
C GLN A 111 -14.06 2.28 -0.68
N TRP A 112 -14.04 1.06 -1.22
CA TRP A 112 -13.31 0.70 -2.43
C TRP A 112 -14.21 0.59 -3.68
N VAL A 113 -15.52 0.72 -3.54
CA VAL A 113 -16.50 0.71 -4.66
C VAL A 113 -16.52 2.03 -5.40
#